data_AF-A0A6J3ME92-F1
#
_entry.id   AF-A0A6J3ME92-F1
#
_cell.length_a   1.000
_cell.length_b   1.000
_cell.length_c   1.000
_cell.angle_alpha   90.00
_cell.angle_beta   90.00
_cell.angle_gamma   90.00
#
_symmetry.space_group_name_H-M   'P 1'
#
loop_
_entity.id
_entity.type
_entity.pdbx_description
1 polymer ?
#
loop_
_entity_poly.entity_id
_entity_poly.type
_entity_poly.pdbx_seq_one_letter_code
_entity_poly.pdbx_strand_id
1 'polypeptide(L)'
;PRPKEPWQVQKAALQEKFGQVNWEPRKRLSPDSLNGIRTLHASDPGTYTTAVLANHFQVSPEAIRRILKSKWRPNEDEARDRLERWERRGARKWADMAAVGLRPPRRWRAMGI
;
A
#
# COMPACT_ATOMS: atom_id res chain seq x y z
N PRO A 1 11.67 28.14 -27.18
CA PRO A 1 10.82 27.42 -26.20
C PRO A 1 11.57 27.19 -24.88
N ARG A 2 10.94 27.46 -23.72
CA ARG A 2 11.57 27.19 -22.42
C ARG A 2 11.70 25.67 -22.22
N PRO A 3 12.83 25.16 -21.68
CA PRO A 3 12.97 23.75 -21.38
C PRO A 3 11.88 23.32 -20.40
N LYS A 4 11.34 22.10 -20.57
CA LYS A 4 10.33 21.55 -19.66
C LYS A 4 11.00 21.24 -18.32
N GLU A 5 10.32 21.60 -17.23
CA GLU A 5 10.77 21.27 -15.88
C GLU A 5 10.75 19.75 -15.66
N PRO A 6 11.64 19.19 -14.82
CA PRO A 6 11.72 17.74 -14.60
C PRO A 6 10.40 17.08 -14.20
N TRP A 7 9.55 17.76 -13.42
CA TRP A 7 8.25 17.23 -13.02
C TRP A 7 7.26 17.12 -14.19
N GLN A 8 7.35 18.01 -15.19
CA GLN A 8 6.50 17.98 -16.39
C GLN A 8 6.86 16.78 -17.27
N VAL A 9 8.17 16.51 -17.41
CA VAL A 9 8.68 15.34 -18.14
C VAL A 9 8.23 14.05 -17.47
N GLN A 10 8.35 13.96 -16.14
CA GLN A 10 7.88 12.79 -15.40
C GLN A 10 6.37 12.59 -15.52
N LYS A 11 5.57 13.66 -15.43
CA LYS A 11 4.12 13.57 -15.58
C LYS A 11 3.72 13.08 -16.98
N ALA A 12 4.36 13.60 -18.02
CA ALA A 12 4.14 13.14 -19.39
C ALA A 12 4.52 11.66 -19.58
N ALA A 13 5.68 11.25 -19.06
CA ALA A 13 6.13 9.86 -19.11
C ALA A 13 5.20 8.90 -18.35
N LEU A 14 4.62 9.33 -17.22
CA LEU A 14 3.61 8.54 -16.51
C LEU A 14 2.32 8.41 -17.32
N GLN A 15 1.86 9.49 -17.94
CA GLN A 15 0.67 9.47 -18.78
C GLN A 15 0.87 8.58 -20.02
N GLU A 16 2.06 8.58 -20.61
CA GLU A 16 2.41 7.69 -21.72
C GLU A 16 2.42 6.22 -21.30
N LYS A 17 3.03 5.89 -20.15
CA LYS A 17 3.16 4.50 -19.68
C LYS A 17 1.85 3.88 -19.19
N PHE A 18 1.01 4.67 -18.51
CA PHE A 18 -0.19 4.16 -17.85
C PHE A 18 -1.49 4.59 -18.56
N GLY A 19 -1.41 5.49 -19.55
CA GLY A 19 -2.56 5.96 -20.32
C GLY A 19 -3.62 6.58 -19.42
N GLN A 20 -4.84 6.03 -19.50
CA GLN A 20 -5.97 6.43 -18.65
C GLN A 20 -5.97 5.71 -17.29
N VAL A 21 -5.15 4.68 -17.10
CA VAL A 21 -5.08 3.93 -15.85
C VAL A 21 -4.25 4.75 -14.85
N ASN A 22 -4.84 5.10 -13.71
CA ASN A 22 -4.10 5.77 -12.66
C ASN A 22 -2.99 4.87 -12.11
N TRP A 23 -1.87 5.48 -11.68
CA TRP A 23 -0.81 4.74 -10.98
C TRP A 23 -1.38 4.05 -9.73
N GLU A 24 -1.50 2.72 -9.80
CA GLU A 24 -2.00 1.91 -8.71
C GLU A 24 -0.97 0.84 -8.33
N PRO A 25 -0.24 1.00 -7.20
CA PRO A 25 0.69 -0.02 -6.74
C PRO A 25 -0.01 -1.36 -6.56
N ARG A 26 0.55 -2.40 -7.17
CA ARG A 26 0.05 -3.79 -7.06
C ARG A 26 0.04 -4.27 -5.62
N LYS A 27 1.13 -3.95 -4.89
CA LYS A 27 1.29 -4.29 -3.48
C LYS A 27 1.18 -3.05 -2.61
N ARG A 28 0.25 -3.08 -1.66
CA ARG A 28 0.11 -2.09 -0.59
C ARG A 28 0.05 -2.85 0.73
N LEU A 29 0.65 -2.30 1.76
CA LEU A 29 0.57 -2.85 3.11
C LEU A 29 -0.72 -2.36 3.78
N SER A 30 -1.36 -3.22 4.56
CA SER A 30 -2.53 -2.82 5.35
C SER A 30 -2.10 -1.85 6.46
N PRO A 31 -3.01 -0.99 6.95
CA PRO A 31 -2.74 -0.13 8.10
C PRO A 31 -2.16 -0.92 9.29
N ASP A 32 -2.72 -2.09 9.56
CA ASP A 32 -2.26 -2.97 10.65
C ASP A 32 -0.86 -3.53 10.39
N SER A 33 -0.55 -3.88 9.15
CA SER A 33 0.80 -4.36 8.78
C SER A 33 1.86 -3.28 9.04
N LEU A 34 1.54 -2.00 8.78
CA LEU A 34 2.44 -0.89 9.07
C LEU A 34 2.71 -0.75 10.57
N ASN A 35 1.67 -0.88 11.39
CA ASN A 35 1.81 -0.86 12.85
C ASN A 35 2.57 -2.09 13.36
N GLY A 36 2.28 -3.27 12.84
CA GLY A 36 2.99 -4.51 13.16
C GLY A 36 4.48 -4.43 12.88
N ILE A 37 4.89 -3.87 11.73
CA ILE A 37 6.30 -3.61 11.40
C ILE A 37 6.97 -2.75 12.46
N ARG A 38 6.30 -1.67 12.91
CA ARG A 38 6.84 -0.76 13.93
C ARG A 38 6.94 -1.46 15.29
N THR A 39 5.93 -2.23 15.67
CA THR A 39 5.92 -2.97 16.93
C THR A 39 7.01 -4.04 16.98
N LEU A 40 7.16 -4.83 15.91
CA LEU A 40 8.21 -5.87 15.80
C LEU A 40 9.61 -5.27 15.87
N HIS A 41 9.87 -4.21 15.09
CA HIS A 41 11.16 -3.54 15.14
C HIS A 41 11.42 -2.88 16.51
N ALA A 42 10.39 -2.40 17.20
CA ALA A 42 10.53 -1.82 18.54
C ALA A 42 10.79 -2.87 19.62
N SER A 43 10.25 -4.09 19.48
CA SER A 43 10.46 -5.16 20.46
C SER A 43 11.87 -5.72 20.41
N ASP A 44 12.42 -5.96 19.22
CA ASP A 44 13.80 -6.40 19.05
C ASP A 44 14.40 -5.85 17.74
N PRO A 45 15.03 -4.67 17.79
CA PRO A 45 15.67 -4.06 16.61
C PRO A 45 16.85 -4.88 16.07
N GLY A 46 17.47 -5.73 16.90
CA GLY A 46 18.63 -6.54 16.52
C GLY A 46 18.24 -7.72 15.65
N THR A 47 17.14 -8.40 16.00
CA THR A 47 16.59 -9.50 15.18
C THR A 47 15.75 -8.98 14.02
N TYR A 48 14.84 -8.05 14.28
CA TYR A 48 13.94 -7.48 13.27
C TYR A 48 14.58 -6.32 12.51
N THR A 49 15.74 -6.58 11.91
CA THR A 49 16.45 -5.57 11.11
C THR A 49 15.64 -5.15 9.88
N THR A 50 16.00 -4.01 9.29
CA THR A 50 15.35 -3.51 8.07
C THR A 50 15.40 -4.51 6.92
N ALA A 51 16.47 -5.30 6.81
CA ALA A 51 16.62 -6.30 5.76
C ALA A 51 15.68 -7.50 5.98
N VAL A 52 15.59 -7.98 7.23
CA VAL A 52 14.70 -9.08 7.61
C VAL A 52 13.23 -8.69 7.38
N LEU A 53 12.83 -7.50 7.82
CA LEU A 53 11.47 -7.00 7.62
C LEU A 53 11.15 -6.77 6.13
N ALA A 54 12.10 -6.24 5.36
CA ALA A 54 11.94 -6.06 3.92
C ALA A 54 11.70 -7.40 3.20
N ASN A 55 12.48 -8.42 3.55
CA ASN A 55 12.35 -9.77 3.00
C ASN A 55 11.03 -10.43 3.43
N HIS A 56 10.65 -10.34 4.70
CA HIS A 56 9.41 -10.93 5.20
C HIS A 56 8.17 -10.29 4.57
N PHE A 57 8.10 -8.96 4.58
CA PHE A 57 6.97 -8.24 3.99
C PHE A 57 7.08 -8.10 2.48
N GLN A 58 8.18 -8.56 1.86
CA GLN A 58 8.43 -8.55 0.42
C GLN A 58 8.21 -7.13 -0.14
N VAL A 59 8.86 -6.15 0.50
CA VAL A 59 8.86 -4.72 0.16
C VAL A 59 10.30 -4.19 0.15
N SER A 60 10.53 -3.07 -0.54
CA SER A 60 11.87 -2.47 -0.57
C SER A 60 12.37 -2.11 0.83
N PRO A 61 13.67 -2.32 1.15
CA PRO A 61 14.28 -1.86 2.39
C PRO A 61 14.06 -0.36 2.66
N GLU A 62 13.98 0.46 1.60
CA GLU A 62 13.72 1.88 1.72
C GLU A 62 12.28 2.18 2.18
N ALA A 63 11.31 1.35 1.79
CA ALA A 63 9.96 1.45 2.28
C ALA A 63 9.91 1.15 3.79
N ILE A 64 10.62 0.11 4.25
CA ILE A 64 10.73 -0.20 5.68
C ILE A 64 11.36 0.96 6.45
N ARG A 65 12.48 1.52 5.96
CA ARG A 65 13.12 2.70 6.57
C ARG A 65 12.15 3.88 6.70
N ARG A 66 11.36 4.17 5.66
CA ARG A 66 10.35 5.24 5.70
C ARG A 66 9.25 4.96 6.72
N ILE A 67 8.80 3.71 6.85
CA ILE A 67 7.78 3.30 7.84
C ILE A 67 8.31 3.49 9.26
N LEU A 68 9.54 3.07 9.53
CA LEU A 68 10.19 3.18 10.83
C LEU A 68 10.56 4.63 11.18
N LYS A 69 10.97 5.44 10.20
CA LYS A 69 11.31 6.87 10.39
C LYS A 69 10.08 7.75 10.64
N SER A 70 8.93 7.37 10.09
CA SER A 70 7.71 8.17 10.21
C SER A 70 7.15 8.13 11.65
N LYS A 71 7.13 9.30 12.30
CA LYS A 71 6.57 9.51 13.65
C LYS A 71 5.05 9.68 13.65
N TRP A 72 4.44 9.92 12.49
CA TRP A 72 3.02 10.20 12.39
C TRP A 72 2.18 8.99 12.85
N ARG A 73 1.18 9.26 13.69
CA ARG A 73 0.20 8.29 14.20
C ARG A 73 -1.22 8.85 14.01
N PRO A 74 -2.17 8.03 13.53
CA PRO A 74 -3.56 8.46 13.39
C PRO A 74 -4.19 8.69 14.76
N ASN A 75 -5.13 9.61 14.85
CA ASN A 75 -6.13 9.58 15.91
C ASN A 75 -7.14 8.44 15.68
N GLU A 76 -8.07 8.22 16.61
CA GLU A 76 -9.03 7.11 16.53
C GLU A 76 -9.95 7.20 15.28
N ASP A 77 -10.47 8.38 14.99
CA ASP A 77 -11.34 8.59 13.83
C ASP A 77 -10.59 8.42 12.51
N GLU A 78 -9.36 8.91 12.40
CA GLU A 78 -8.48 8.74 11.26
C GLU A 78 -8.06 7.28 11.06
N ALA A 79 -7.87 6.54 12.16
CA ALA A 79 -7.58 5.11 12.10
C ALA A 79 -8.78 4.34 11.54
N ARG A 80 -10.00 4.67 12.00
CA ARG A 80 -11.25 4.10 11.49
C ARG A 80 -11.45 4.41 10.01
N ASP A 81 -11.29 5.67 9.60
CA ASP A 81 -11.38 6.07 8.19
C ASP A 81 -10.36 5.32 7.31
N ARG A 82 -9.12 5.14 7.80
CA ARG A 82 -8.10 4.40 7.06
C ARG A 82 -8.44 2.94 6.89
N LEU A 83 -8.98 2.31 7.94
CA LEU A 83 -9.42 0.93 7.88
C LEU A 83 -10.57 0.79 6.87
N GLU A 84 -11.55 1.70 6.93
CA GLU A 84 -12.66 1.70 5.99
C GLU A 84 -12.20 1.87 4.53
N ARG A 85 -11.29 2.82 4.27
CA ARG A 85 -10.70 3.00 2.93
C ARG A 85 -9.93 1.77 2.46
N TRP A 86 -9.27 1.06 3.38
CA TRP A 86 -8.58 -0.19 3.08
C TRP A 86 -9.58 -1.30 2.71
N GLU A 87 -10.66 -1.46 3.47
CA GLU A 87 -11.72 -2.43 3.20
C GLU A 87 -12.41 -2.14 1.87
N ARG A 88 -12.79 -0.89 1.61
CA ARG A 88 -13.37 -0.46 0.32
C ARG A 88 -12.45 -0.76 -0.86
N ARG A 89 -11.14 -0.58 -0.70
CA ARG A 89 -10.14 -0.99 -1.72
C ARG A 89 -10.13 -2.50 -1.91
N GLY A 90 -10.16 -3.27 -0.82
CA GLY A 90 -10.21 -4.73 -0.86
C GLY A 90 -11.43 -5.24 -1.62
N ALA A 91 -12.60 -4.69 -1.29
CA ALA A 91 -13.87 -4.96 -1.96
C ALA A 91 -13.77 -4.71 -3.46
N ARG A 92 -13.32 -3.52 -3.86
CA ARG A 92 -13.11 -3.17 -5.28
C ARG A 92 -12.16 -4.14 -5.98
N LYS A 93 -11.02 -4.47 -5.37
CA LYS A 93 -10.05 -5.39 -5.98
C LYS A 93 -10.60 -6.79 -6.18
N TRP A 94 -11.42 -7.28 -5.25
CA TRP A 94 -12.07 -8.57 -5.40
C TRP A 94 -13.22 -8.54 -6.40
N ALA A 95 -13.95 -7.44 -6.51
CA ALA A 95 -14.94 -7.23 -7.57
C ALA A 95 -14.27 -7.25 -8.96
N ASP A 96 -13.14 -6.54 -9.13
CA ASP A 96 -12.35 -6.55 -10.37
C ASP A 96 -11.89 -7.98 -10.71
N MET A 97 -11.42 -8.74 -9.72
CA MET A 97 -11.00 -10.13 -9.90
C MET A 97 -12.17 -11.07 -10.22
N ALA A 98 -13.33 -10.86 -9.61
CA ALA A 98 -14.56 -11.61 -9.88
C ALA A 98 -15.04 -11.39 -11.33
N ALA A 99 -14.94 -10.15 -11.84
CA ALA A 99 -15.26 -9.83 -13.22
C ALA A 99 -14.36 -10.56 -14.23
N VAL A 100 -13.12 -10.90 -13.83
CA VAL A 100 -12.17 -11.70 -14.64
C VAL A 100 -12.38 -13.22 -14.44
N GLY A 101 -13.33 -13.62 -13.58
CA GLY A 101 -13.72 -15.02 -13.35
C GLY A 101 -13.04 -15.69 -12.14
N LEU A 102 -12.29 -14.95 -11.31
CA LEU A 102 -11.72 -15.50 -10.09
C LEU A 102 -12.74 -15.49 -8.96
N ARG A 103 -12.94 -16.64 -8.30
CA ARG A 103 -13.88 -16.76 -7.18
C ARG A 103 -13.40 -15.99 -5.93
N PRO A 104 -14.16 -15.02 -5.40
CA PRO A 104 -13.76 -14.30 -4.19
C PRO A 104 -13.77 -15.18 -2.93
N PRO A 105 -12.89 -14.91 -1.94
CA PRO A 105 -12.88 -15.51 -0.62
C PRO A 105 -14.22 -15.36 0.10
N ARG A 106 -14.48 -16.25 1.07
CA ARG A 106 -15.76 -16.28 1.82
C ARG A 106 -16.17 -14.92 2.38
N ARG A 107 -15.21 -14.16 2.92
CA ARG A 107 -15.45 -12.83 3.51
C ARG A 107 -16.07 -11.84 2.51
N TRP A 108 -15.64 -11.88 1.25
CA TRP A 108 -16.11 -10.95 0.22
C TRP A 108 -17.42 -11.40 -0.41
N ARG A 109 -17.59 -12.72 -0.59
CA ARG A 109 -18.85 -13.29 -1.05
C ARG A 109 -20.01 -12.99 -0.10
N ALA A 110 -19.77 -13.04 1.20
CA ALA A 110 -20.77 -12.68 2.20
C ALA A 110 -21.19 -11.19 2.13
N MET A 111 -20.36 -10.33 1.56
CA MET A 111 -20.65 -8.90 1.31
C MET A 111 -21.26 -8.65 -0.08
N GLY A 112 -21.60 -9.69 -0.84
CA GLY A 112 -22.22 -9.56 -2.17
C GLY A 112 -21.23 -9.28 -3.31
N ILE A 113 -19.94 -9.56 -3.10
CA ILE A 113 -18.86 -9.42 -4.10
C ILE A 113 -18.52 -10.76 -4.74
#